data_AF-A0A8J4XLC2-F1
#
_entry.id   AF-A0A8J4XLC2-F1
#
_cell.length_a   1.000
_cell.length_b   1.000
_cell.length_c   1.000
_cell.angle_alpha   90.00
_cell.angle_beta   90.00
_cell.angle_gamma   90.00
#
_symmetry.space_group_name_H-M   'P 1'
#
loop_
_entity.id
_entity.type
_entity.pdbx_description
1 polymer ?
#
loop_
_entity_poly.entity_id
_entity_poly.type
_entity_poly.pdbx_seq_one_letter_code
_entity_poly.pdbx_strand_id
1 'polypeptide(L)'
;MLAEENRAHASVIVKVIEEHITEVSVPGAQKLPVMYLIDSIMKNVGSQYVKLFAFNIIATFCCVFEKVDERTRKKLYELRTTWSEVFPKSRLYGLDVKVQAIDPAWPLPMAGGGGPSLGGTTPTASKPNIHINPNIIKVGSISPPSPPSPEELRQPLSPLPPPRRTRRIWRFSS
;
A
#
# COMPACT_ATOMS: atom_id res chain seq x y z
N MET A 1 -3.82 -12.72 -25.66
CA MET A 1 -2.63 -12.42 -24.81
C MET A 1 -1.76 -13.67 -24.79
N LEU A 2 -0.47 -13.57 -25.11
CA LEU A 2 0.43 -14.73 -25.35
C LEU A 2 0.52 -15.76 -24.20
N ALA A 3 0.24 -15.34 -22.95
CA ALA A 3 0.27 -16.20 -21.77
C ALA A 3 -1.02 -17.04 -21.59
N GLU A 4 -2.16 -16.59 -22.15
CA GLU A 4 -3.44 -17.32 -22.17
C GLU A 4 -3.33 -18.57 -23.07
N GLU A 5 -2.56 -18.44 -24.16
CA GLU A 5 -2.36 -19.46 -25.20
C GLU A 5 -1.29 -20.51 -24.82
N ASN A 6 -0.51 -20.28 -23.75
CA ASN A 6 0.60 -21.14 -23.31
C ASN A 6 0.41 -21.71 -21.88
N ARG A 7 -0.83 -21.98 -21.47
CA ARG A 7 -1.12 -22.59 -20.14
C ARG A 7 -0.36 -23.89 -19.87
N ALA A 8 -0.08 -24.68 -20.91
CA ALA A 8 0.72 -25.91 -20.80
C ALA A 8 2.17 -25.68 -20.34
N HIS A 9 2.70 -24.47 -20.57
CA HIS A 9 4.07 -24.09 -20.23
C HIS A 9 4.15 -23.16 -19.02
N ALA A 10 3.05 -22.97 -18.28
CA ALA A 10 2.99 -22.06 -17.14
C ALA A 10 4.08 -22.34 -16.09
N SER A 11 4.39 -23.61 -15.82
CA SER A 11 5.46 -24.02 -14.91
C SER A 11 6.85 -23.58 -15.38
N VAL A 12 7.13 -23.70 -16.67
CA VAL A 12 8.41 -23.27 -17.27
C VAL A 12 8.51 -21.75 -17.24
N ILE A 13 7.43 -21.05 -17.59
CA ILE A 13 7.38 -19.57 -17.58
C ILE A 13 7.63 -19.02 -16.18
N VAL A 14 6.95 -19.59 -15.17
CA VAL A 14 7.15 -19.19 -13.76
C VAL A 14 8.59 -19.41 -13.34
N LYS A 15 9.15 -20.59 -13.64
CA LYS A 15 10.54 -20.92 -13.31
C LYS A 15 11.54 -19.93 -13.93
N VAL A 16 11.40 -19.62 -15.23
CA VAL A 16 12.28 -18.68 -15.92
C VAL A 16 12.18 -17.28 -15.33
N ILE A 17 10.98 -16.81 -14.98
CA ILE A 17 10.79 -15.50 -14.36
C ILE A 17 11.42 -15.46 -12.95
N GLU A 18 11.26 -16.52 -12.17
CA GLU A 18 11.85 -16.65 -10.83
C GLU A 18 13.39 -16.70 -10.88
N GLU A 19 13.96 -17.46 -11.82
CA GLU A 19 15.40 -17.49 -12.06
C GLU A 19 15.90 -16.10 -12.44
N HIS A 20 15.24 -15.44 -13.40
CA HIS A 20 15.66 -14.11 -13.85
C HIS A 20 15.60 -13.06 -12.73
N ILE A 21 14.54 -13.01 -11.92
CA ILE A 21 14.45 -11.99 -10.85
C ILE A 21 15.43 -12.25 -9.70
N THR A 22 15.83 -13.50 -9.49
CA THR A 22 16.80 -13.90 -8.46
C THR A 22 18.26 -13.79 -8.92
N GLU A 23 18.51 -13.73 -10.24
CA GLU A 23 19.84 -13.50 -10.79
C GLU A 23 20.50 -12.26 -10.17
N VAL A 24 21.74 -12.46 -9.74
CA VAL A 24 22.58 -11.43 -9.09
C VAL A 24 22.92 -10.31 -10.07
N SER A 25 23.00 -10.61 -11.36
CA SER A 25 23.31 -9.67 -12.43
C SER A 25 22.20 -8.65 -12.70
N VAL A 26 20.96 -8.92 -12.27
CA VAL A 26 19.83 -8.01 -12.49
C VAL A 26 19.94 -6.82 -11.53
N PRO A 27 20.12 -5.59 -12.05
CA PRO A 27 20.19 -4.40 -11.19
C PRO A 27 18.90 -4.23 -10.38
N GLY A 28 19.00 -3.73 -9.14
CA GLY A 28 17.82 -3.50 -8.29
C GLY A 28 16.71 -2.70 -8.99
N ALA A 29 17.08 -1.74 -9.84
CA ALA A 29 16.14 -0.95 -10.64
C ALA A 29 15.31 -1.77 -11.64
N GLN A 30 15.81 -2.92 -12.11
CA GLN A 30 15.10 -3.81 -13.04
C GLN A 30 14.24 -4.85 -12.33
N LYS A 31 14.49 -5.14 -11.04
CA LYS A 31 13.69 -6.11 -10.27
C LYS A 31 12.23 -5.66 -10.08
N LEU A 32 11.99 -4.35 -9.96
CA LEU A 32 10.63 -3.82 -9.83
C LEU A 32 9.78 -4.04 -11.11
N PRO A 33 10.26 -3.70 -12.33
CA PRO A 33 9.60 -4.08 -13.58
C PRO A 33 9.24 -5.57 -13.67
N VAL A 34 10.14 -6.47 -13.27
CA VAL A 34 9.87 -7.91 -13.28
C VAL A 34 8.78 -8.27 -12.25
N MET A 35 8.75 -7.60 -11.10
CA MET A 35 7.68 -7.79 -10.12
C MET A 35 6.31 -7.32 -10.63
N TYR A 36 6.28 -6.23 -11.40
CA TYR A 36 5.05 -5.80 -12.11
C TYR A 36 4.65 -6.77 -13.22
N LEU A 37 5.61 -7.41 -13.88
CA LEU A 37 5.31 -8.47 -14.84
C LEU A 37 4.59 -9.64 -14.14
N ILE A 38 5.12 -10.12 -13.01
CA ILE A 38 4.48 -11.18 -12.21
C ILE A 38 3.06 -10.77 -11.81
N ASP A 39 2.88 -9.54 -11.32
CA ASP A 39 1.55 -9.00 -10.97
C ASP A 39 0.57 -9.02 -12.16
N SER A 40 1.01 -8.53 -13.32
CA SER A 40 0.17 -8.51 -14.52
C SER A 40 -0.21 -9.91 -15.00
N ILE A 41 0.67 -10.91 -14.85
CA ILE A 41 0.39 -12.31 -15.20
C ILE A 41 -0.64 -12.88 -14.23
N MET A 42 -0.46 -12.65 -12.92
CA MET A 42 -1.40 -13.13 -11.90
C MET A 42 -2.80 -12.55 -12.08
N LYS A 43 -2.92 -11.27 -12.47
CA LYS A 43 -4.20 -10.60 -12.68
C LYS A 43 -4.90 -10.98 -13.99
N ASN A 44 -4.15 -11.10 -15.10
CA ASN A 44 -4.77 -11.17 -16.42
C ASN A 44 -4.86 -12.57 -17.03
N VAL A 45 -4.02 -13.53 -16.64
CA VAL A 45 -3.89 -14.82 -17.36
C VAL A 45 -4.66 -15.96 -16.70
N GLY A 46 -4.86 -15.87 -15.39
CA GLY A 46 -5.77 -16.74 -14.65
C GLY A 46 -5.11 -17.63 -13.59
N SER A 47 -5.97 -18.43 -12.96
CA SER A 47 -5.75 -19.09 -11.66
C SER A 47 -4.57 -20.07 -11.60
N GLN A 48 -4.15 -20.65 -12.73
CA GLN A 48 -3.03 -21.60 -12.76
C GLN A 48 -1.68 -20.91 -12.45
N TYR A 49 -1.45 -19.71 -12.98
CA TYR A 49 -0.26 -18.93 -12.67
C TYR A 49 -0.28 -18.43 -11.23
N VAL A 50 -1.46 -18.02 -10.73
CA VAL A 50 -1.63 -17.61 -9.33
C VAL A 50 -1.21 -18.74 -8.37
N LYS A 51 -1.58 -20.00 -8.64
CA LYS A 51 -1.19 -21.15 -7.81
C LYS A 51 0.32 -21.38 -7.81
N LEU A 52 0.96 -21.28 -8.98
CA LEU A 52 2.40 -21.49 -9.11
C LEU A 52 3.18 -20.38 -8.42
N PHE A 53 2.88 -19.12 -8.73
CA PHE A 53 3.51 -17.98 -8.08
C PHE A 53 3.21 -17.95 -6.60
N ALA A 54 2.00 -18.31 -6.15
CA ALA A 54 1.65 -18.35 -4.74
C ALA A 54 2.74 -19.06 -3.94
N PHE A 55 3.20 -20.24 -4.39
CA PHE A 55 4.15 -21.08 -3.66
C PHE A 55 5.43 -20.32 -3.27
N ASN A 56 6.00 -19.57 -4.21
CA ASN A 56 7.30 -18.89 -4.04
C ASN A 56 7.20 -17.38 -3.81
N ILE A 57 6.05 -16.75 -4.02
CA ILE A 57 5.91 -15.28 -4.06
C ILE A 57 6.47 -14.59 -2.82
N ILE A 58 6.33 -15.21 -1.64
CA ILE A 58 6.83 -14.65 -0.39
C ILE A 58 8.37 -14.59 -0.41
N ALA A 59 9.02 -15.69 -0.80
CA ALA A 59 10.47 -15.75 -0.89
C ALA A 59 11.01 -14.79 -1.96
N THR A 60 10.38 -14.79 -3.14
CA THR A 60 10.74 -13.89 -4.25
C THR A 60 10.59 -12.43 -3.85
N PHE A 61 9.48 -12.06 -3.19
CA PHE A 61 9.24 -10.70 -2.72
C PHE A 61 10.29 -10.26 -1.70
N CYS A 62 10.59 -11.09 -0.69
CA CYS A 62 11.61 -10.79 0.31
C CYS A 62 12.98 -10.59 -0.34
N CYS A 63 13.39 -11.51 -1.23
CA CYS A 63 14.66 -11.44 -1.93
C CYS A 63 14.80 -10.15 -2.75
N VAL A 64 13.74 -9.76 -3.47
CA VAL A 64 13.72 -8.49 -4.22
C VAL A 64 13.79 -7.31 -3.25
N PHE A 65 13.00 -7.32 -2.18
CA PHE A 65 12.91 -6.23 -1.20
C PHE A 65 14.26 -5.92 -0.54
N GLU A 66 15.07 -6.95 -0.26
CA GLU A 66 16.43 -6.80 0.28
C GLU A 66 17.41 -6.14 -0.69
N LYS A 67 17.21 -6.32 -2.00
CA LYS A 67 18.15 -5.90 -3.06
C LYS A 67 17.82 -4.56 -3.70
N VAL A 68 16.74 -3.89 -3.25
CA VAL A 68 16.29 -2.62 -3.81
C VAL A 68 16.43 -1.48 -2.80
N ASP A 69 16.49 -0.25 -3.33
CA ASP A 69 16.54 0.99 -2.56
C ASP A 69 15.18 1.38 -1.95
N GLU A 70 15.19 2.31 -0.99
CA GLU A 70 13.99 2.72 -0.27
C GLU A 70 12.87 3.30 -1.16
N ARG A 71 13.21 4.01 -2.24
CA ARG A 71 12.20 4.53 -3.18
C ARG A 71 11.48 3.38 -3.87
N THR A 72 12.22 2.34 -4.22
CA THR A 72 11.67 1.12 -4.81
C THR A 72 10.89 0.28 -3.80
N ARG A 73 11.32 0.21 -2.53
CA ARG A 73 10.57 -0.45 -1.45
C ARG A 73 9.17 0.13 -1.25
N LYS A 74 9.01 1.46 -1.33
CA LYS A 74 7.69 2.12 -1.30
C LYS A 74 6.77 1.64 -2.42
N LYS A 75 7.30 1.47 -3.64
CA LYS A 75 6.55 0.93 -4.77
C LYS A 75 6.20 -0.56 -4.61
N LEU A 76 7.09 -1.34 -3.98
CA LEU A 76 6.80 -2.74 -3.64
C LEU A 76 5.69 -2.85 -2.59
N TYR A 77 5.63 -1.92 -1.63
CA TYR A 77 4.51 -1.83 -0.69
C TYR A 77 3.19 -1.56 -1.42
N GLU A 78 3.15 -0.55 -2.29
CA GLU A 78 1.97 -0.28 -3.13
C GLU A 78 1.57 -1.52 -3.94
N LEU A 79 2.54 -2.21 -4.57
CA LEU A 79 2.28 -3.43 -5.33
C LEU A 79 1.63 -4.52 -4.45
N ARG A 80 2.18 -4.75 -3.25
CA ARG A 80 1.63 -5.69 -2.26
C ARG A 80 0.19 -5.36 -1.87
N THR A 81 -0.21 -4.08 -1.81
CA THR A 81 -1.61 -3.73 -1.49
C THR A 81 -2.61 -4.23 -2.55
N THR A 82 -2.18 -4.34 -3.81
CA THR A 82 -3.03 -4.78 -4.92
C THR A 82 -3.28 -6.29 -4.93
N TRP A 83 -2.54 -7.06 -4.14
CA TRP A 83 -2.68 -8.53 -4.07
C TRP A 83 -3.79 -9.01 -3.15
N SER A 84 -4.49 -8.08 -2.48
CA SER A 84 -5.63 -8.35 -1.60
C SER A 84 -6.77 -9.12 -2.29
N GLU A 85 -6.90 -8.95 -3.61
CA GLU A 85 -7.91 -9.62 -4.45
C GLU A 85 -7.37 -10.91 -5.11
N VAL A 86 -6.05 -11.10 -5.12
CA VAL A 86 -5.37 -12.22 -5.80
C VAL A 86 -5.05 -13.35 -4.82
N PHE A 87 -4.63 -13.01 -3.60
CA PHE A 87 -4.22 -13.97 -2.58
C PHE A 87 -5.11 -13.91 -1.33
N PRO A 88 -5.30 -15.03 -0.63
CA PRO A 88 -5.99 -15.03 0.65
C PRO A 88 -5.21 -14.20 1.68
N LYS A 89 -5.95 -13.51 2.56
CA LYS A 89 -5.38 -12.64 3.60
C LYS A 89 -4.33 -13.34 4.48
N SER A 90 -4.50 -14.63 4.75
CA SER A 90 -3.54 -15.42 5.53
C SER A 90 -2.16 -15.50 4.86
N ARG A 91 -2.11 -15.60 3.52
CA ARG A 91 -0.85 -15.65 2.78
C ARG A 91 -0.20 -14.27 2.71
N LEU A 92 -1.00 -13.22 2.54
CA LEU A 92 -0.50 -11.84 2.57
C LEU A 92 0.04 -11.46 3.95
N TYR A 93 -0.62 -11.89 5.02
CA TYR A 93 -0.11 -11.69 6.37
C TYR A 93 1.23 -12.41 6.59
N GLY A 94 1.37 -13.66 6.12
CA GLY A 94 2.65 -14.37 6.16
C GLY A 94 3.76 -13.68 5.36
N LEU A 95 3.41 -13.03 4.25
CA LEU A 95 4.34 -12.17 3.51
C LEU A 95 4.74 -10.96 4.35
N ASP A 96 3.79 -10.23 4.93
CA ASP A 96 4.07 -9.02 5.69
C ASP A 96 4.94 -9.29 6.91
N VAL A 97 4.70 -10.39 7.63
CA VAL A 97 5.52 -10.78 8.79
C VAL A 97 6.96 -11.02 8.36
N LYS A 98 7.19 -11.67 7.21
CA LYS A 98 8.55 -11.88 6.70
C LYS A 98 9.22 -10.59 6.25
N VAL A 99 8.47 -9.69 5.61
CA VAL A 99 9.01 -8.38 5.21
C VAL A 99 9.30 -7.51 6.44
N GLN A 100 8.45 -7.57 7.47
CA GLN A 100 8.68 -6.86 8.73
C GLN A 100 9.96 -7.32 9.45
N ALA A 101 10.30 -8.61 9.35
CA ALA A 101 11.56 -9.12 9.87
C ALA A 101 12.80 -8.52 9.18
N ILE A 102 12.64 -8.04 7.93
CA ILE A 102 13.69 -7.35 7.15
C ILE A 102 13.65 -5.84 7.42
N ASP A 103 12.45 -5.26 7.48
CA ASP A 103 12.21 -3.84 7.73
C ASP A 103 11.15 -3.64 8.83
N PRO A 104 11.56 -3.30 10.06
CA PRO A 104 10.64 -3.05 11.17
C PRO A 104 9.61 -1.94 10.91
N ALA A 105 9.87 -1.04 9.95
CA ALA A 105 8.94 0.02 9.57
C ALA A 105 7.80 -0.48 8.64
N TRP A 106 7.81 -1.75 8.23
CA TRP A 106 6.74 -2.32 7.40
C TRP A 106 5.40 -2.34 8.15
N PRO A 107 4.34 -1.70 7.61
CA PRO A 107 3.05 -1.63 8.29
C PRO A 107 2.33 -2.97 8.17
N LEU A 108 2.13 -3.65 9.30
CA LEU A 108 1.24 -4.80 9.35
C LEU A 108 -0.21 -4.33 9.36
N PRO A 109 -1.09 -4.88 8.51
CA PRO A 109 -2.52 -4.76 8.67
C PRO A 109 -2.90 -5.56 9.94
N MET A 110 -2.78 -4.93 11.11
CA MET A 110 -3.18 -5.53 12.36
C MET A 110 -4.67 -5.87 12.28
N ALA A 111 -4.99 -7.16 12.43
CA ALA A 111 -6.26 -7.54 13.03
C ALA A 111 -6.33 -6.81 14.38
N GLY A 112 -7.32 -5.94 14.55
CA GLY A 112 -7.32 -4.85 15.52
C GLY A 112 -6.80 -5.20 16.93
N GLY A 113 -6.02 -4.28 17.49
CA GLY A 113 -5.83 -4.17 18.93
C GLY A 113 -4.40 -3.95 19.38
N GLY A 114 -4.04 -2.69 19.62
CA GLY A 114 -3.18 -2.26 20.73
C GLY A 114 -1.79 -2.88 20.89
N GLY A 115 -0.76 -2.08 20.58
CA GLY A 115 0.54 -2.24 21.22
C GLY A 115 1.63 -1.36 20.61
N PRO A 116 2.04 -0.26 21.27
CA PRO A 116 3.29 0.42 20.96
C PRO A 116 4.46 -0.17 21.77
N SER A 117 5.67 -0.05 21.19
CA SER A 117 6.99 -0.07 21.83
C SER A 117 7.57 -1.39 22.32
N LEU A 118 8.58 -1.89 21.58
CA LEU A 118 9.76 -2.50 22.21
C LEU A 118 10.81 -1.40 22.43
N GLY A 119 10.70 -0.74 23.57
CA GLY A 119 11.70 0.13 24.14
C GLY A 119 11.41 0.28 25.63
N GLY A 120 12.31 -0.25 26.47
CA GLY A 120 12.41 0.13 27.90
C GLY A 120 11.60 -0.71 28.91
N THR A 121 12.32 -1.61 29.58
CA THR A 121 12.33 -1.84 31.04
C THR A 121 11.03 -1.79 31.89
N THR A 122 10.77 -2.94 32.53
CA THR A 122 10.27 -3.19 33.91
C THR A 122 8.76 -3.32 34.20
N PRO A 123 8.38 -4.23 35.15
CA PRO A 123 7.00 -4.66 35.40
C PRO A 123 6.38 -3.92 36.60
N THR A 124 5.07 -3.66 36.60
CA THR A 124 4.25 -3.57 37.82
C THR A 124 2.76 -3.59 37.46
N ALA A 125 2.02 -4.53 38.05
CA ALA A 125 0.57 -4.62 38.03
C ALA A 125 -0.07 -3.52 38.88
N SER A 126 -1.15 -2.88 38.40
CA SER A 126 -2.33 -2.48 39.21
C SER A 126 -3.39 -1.73 38.39
N LYS A 127 -4.59 -2.33 38.35
CA LYS A 127 -5.97 -1.77 38.31
C LYS A 127 -6.25 -0.43 37.59
N PRO A 128 -7.24 -0.35 36.68
CA PRO A 128 -7.67 0.92 36.09
C PRO A 128 -8.58 1.70 37.07
N ASN A 129 -8.08 2.82 37.62
CA ASN A 129 -8.89 3.77 38.36
C ASN A 129 -9.35 4.88 37.40
N ILE A 130 -10.64 4.86 37.05
CA ILE A 130 -11.31 5.78 36.12
C ILE A 130 -11.49 7.14 36.81
N HIS A 131 -10.85 8.19 36.29
CA HIS A 131 -10.95 9.55 36.81
C HIS A 131 -11.98 10.34 35.97
N ILE A 132 -13.10 10.72 36.59
CA ILE A 132 -14.16 11.54 35.98
C ILE A 132 -13.97 13.00 36.43
N ASN A 133 -14.01 13.94 35.47
CA ASN A 133 -13.76 15.37 35.69
C ASN A 133 -15.06 16.10 36.14
N PRO A 134 -15.12 16.74 37.32
CA PRO A 134 -16.39 17.13 37.95
C PRO A 134 -16.90 18.57 37.69
N ASN A 135 -16.55 19.24 36.59
CA ASN A 135 -17.06 20.62 36.34
C ASN A 135 -18.21 20.69 35.31
N ILE A 136 -19.19 19.81 35.46
CA ILE A 136 -20.48 19.86 34.76
C ILE A 136 -21.48 20.55 35.69
N ILE A 137 -22.18 21.57 35.17
CA ILE A 137 -23.32 22.35 35.70
C ILE A 137 -22.99 23.83 36.00
N LYS A 138 -23.29 24.70 35.02
CA LYS A 138 -23.99 25.97 35.30
C LYS A 138 -25.00 26.24 34.19
N VAL A 139 -26.27 26.31 34.61
CA VAL A 139 -27.49 26.47 33.81
C VAL A 139 -27.90 27.94 33.71
N GLY A 140 -28.51 28.32 32.58
CA GLY A 140 -29.32 29.52 32.35
C GLY A 140 -28.97 30.20 31.02
N SER A 141 -29.85 30.61 30.11
CA SER A 141 -31.32 30.76 30.12
C SER A 141 -31.79 31.12 28.68
N ILE A 142 -32.66 30.30 28.09
CA ILE A 142 -33.95 30.63 27.42
C ILE A 142 -34.01 31.41 26.05
N SER A 143 -34.56 30.67 25.06
CA SER A 143 -35.53 30.98 23.96
C SER A 143 -35.20 31.70 22.64
N PRO A 144 -35.98 31.40 21.55
CA PRO A 144 -35.58 31.49 20.14
C PRO A 144 -36.19 32.71 19.38
N PRO A 145 -35.76 32.93 18.12
CA PRO A 145 -36.75 33.23 17.09
C PRO A 145 -36.53 32.50 15.75
N SER A 146 -37.66 31.98 15.26
CA SER A 146 -38.16 31.62 13.91
C SER A 146 -37.26 31.56 12.65
N PRO A 147 -37.65 30.71 11.67
CA PRO A 147 -36.92 30.43 10.42
C PRO A 147 -37.23 31.42 9.29
N PRO A 148 -36.31 31.64 8.33
CA PRO A 148 -36.68 32.07 6.99
C PRO A 148 -36.83 30.89 6.01
N SER A 149 -37.85 31.03 5.16
CA SER A 149 -38.35 30.16 4.09
C SER A 149 -37.35 29.84 2.97
N PRO A 150 -37.65 28.87 2.08
CA PRO A 150 -36.77 28.37 1.02
C PRO A 150 -36.91 29.20 -0.27
N GLU A 151 -35.92 30.02 -0.59
CA GLU A 151 -35.82 30.68 -1.89
C GLU A 151 -34.35 31.01 -2.21
N GLU A 152 -33.56 30.01 -2.63
CA GLU A 152 -32.40 30.30 -3.49
C GLU A 152 -32.08 29.09 -4.38
N LEU A 153 -33.09 28.63 -5.11
CA LEU A 153 -32.86 27.96 -6.38
C LEU A 153 -32.58 29.06 -7.41
N ARG A 154 -31.40 28.97 -8.06
CA ARG A 154 -30.91 29.70 -9.25
C ARG A 154 -29.89 30.80 -8.92
N GLN A 155 -28.60 30.53 -9.16
CA GLN A 155 -27.81 31.11 -10.28
C GLN A 155 -26.33 30.66 -10.28
N PRO A 156 -25.60 30.78 -11.41
CA PRO A 156 -24.66 29.76 -11.90
C PRO A 156 -23.20 29.92 -11.45
N LEU A 157 -22.47 28.80 -11.49
CA LEU A 157 -21.03 28.65 -11.29
C LEU A 157 -20.24 29.62 -12.20
N SER A 158 -19.42 30.47 -11.58
CA SER A 158 -18.43 31.29 -12.28
C SER A 158 -17.22 30.43 -12.75
N PRO A 159 -16.66 30.66 -13.95
CA PRO A 159 -15.58 29.84 -14.48
C PRO A 159 -14.21 30.13 -13.85
N LEU A 160 -13.41 29.08 -13.68
CA LEU A 160 -12.03 29.10 -13.18
C LEU A 160 -11.05 29.84 -14.13
N PRO A 161 -9.99 30.49 -13.61
CA PRO A 161 -8.99 31.16 -14.44
C PRO A 161 -8.00 30.17 -15.11
N PRO A 162 -7.49 30.47 -16.32
CA PRO A 162 -6.57 29.59 -17.05
C PRO A 162 -5.11 29.65 -16.53
N PRO A 163 -4.30 28.59 -16.78
CA PRO A 163 -2.94 28.46 -16.26
C PRO A 163 -1.91 29.37 -16.96
N ARG A 164 -0.99 29.92 -16.16
CA ARG A 164 0.12 30.77 -16.60
C ARG A 164 1.17 29.97 -17.38
N ARG A 165 1.43 30.38 -18.63
CA ARG A 165 2.46 29.83 -19.51
C ARG A 165 3.81 30.48 -19.20
N THR A 166 4.68 29.82 -18.43
CA THR A 166 6.07 30.26 -18.27
C THR A 166 6.88 29.96 -19.54
N ARG A 167 7.18 31.00 -20.33
CA ARG A 167 8.22 30.96 -21.37
C ARG A 167 9.59 30.92 -20.69
N ARG A 168 10.27 29.78 -20.68
CA ARG A 168 11.72 29.73 -20.42
C ARG A 168 12.46 30.02 -21.72
N ILE A 169 13.21 31.11 -21.68
CA ILE A 169 14.06 31.63 -22.73
C ILE A 169 15.34 30.78 -22.73
N TRP A 170 15.70 30.20 -23.88
CA TRP A 170 17.01 29.59 -24.09
C TRP A 170 18.02 30.70 -24.41
N ARG A 171 19.05 30.90 -23.58
CA ARG A 171 20.28 31.62 -23.96
C ARG A 171 21.33 30.57 -24.32
N PHE A 172 21.77 30.58 -25.57
CA PHE A 172 23.04 30.00 -26.01
C PHE A 172 24.13 31.07 -25.84
N SER A 173 25.28 30.71 -25.27
CA SER A 173 26.52 31.50 -25.40
C SER A 173 27.50 30.67 -26.21
N SER A 174 27.99 31.25 -27.30
CA SER A 174 29.32 30.96 -27.86
C SER A 174 30.41 31.44 -26.92
#